data_AF-A0A0U5IJK0-F1
#
_entry.id   AF-A0A0U5IJK0-F1
#
_cell.length_a   1.000
_cell.length_b   1.000
_cell.length_c   1.000
_cell.angle_alpha   90.00
_cell.angle_beta   90.00
_cell.angle_gamma   90.00
#
_symmetry.space_group_name_H-M   'P 1'
#
loop_
_entity.id
_entity.type
_entity.pdbx_description
1 polymer ?
#
loop_
_entity_poly.entity_id
_entity_poly.type
_entity_poly.pdbx_seq_one_letter_code
_entity_poly.pdbx_strand_id
1 'polypeptide(L)' 'MIPHYASLVPIAQQARKPIFDLKQADGIGGGQIQAVARCRENFTKIAARLLERLGIEQP' A
#
# COMPACT_ATOMS: atom_id res chain seq x y z
N MET A 1 -7.80 0.40 -14.10
CA MET A 1 -8.63 0.40 -12.87
C MET A 1 -7.70 0.61 -11.68
N ILE A 2 -7.89 1.66 -10.89
CA ILE A 2 -7.17 1.79 -9.60
C ILE A 2 -7.81 0.76 -8.67
N PRO A 3 -7.05 -0.18 -8.07
CA PRO A 3 -7.62 -1.14 -7.15
C PRO A 3 -8.31 -0.42 -5.99
N HIS A 4 -9.55 -0.82 -5.68
CA HIS A 4 -10.29 -0.24 -4.57
C HIS A 4 -9.72 -0.75 -3.24
N TYR A 5 -8.91 0.07 -2.57
CA TYR A 5 -8.42 -0.19 -1.22
C TYR A 5 -9.37 0.30 -0.12
N ALA A 6 -10.56 0.78 -0.48
CA ALA A 6 -11.52 1.38 0.45
C ALA A 6 -11.87 0.47 1.63
N SER A 7 -11.93 -0.85 1.42
CA SER A 7 -12.18 -1.83 2.48
C SER A 7 -11.03 -1.96 3.49
N LEU A 8 -9.81 -1.51 3.16
CA LEU A 8 -8.64 -1.56 4.03
C LEU A 8 -8.43 -0.23 4.79
N VAL A 9 -9.04 0.86 4.35
CA VAL A 9 -8.88 2.19 4.95
C VAL A 9 -9.29 2.21 6.43
N PRO A 10 -10.45 1.65 6.84
CA PRO A 10 -10.84 1.66 8.26
C PRO A 10 -9.83 0.90 9.14
N ILE A 11 -9.32 -0.24 8.64
CA ILE A 11 -8.33 -1.07 9.35
C ILE A 11 -7.01 -0.31 9.52
N ALA A 12 -6.55 0.34 8.45
CA ALA A 12 -5.36 1.20 8.47
C ALA A 12 -5.49 2.35 9.48
N GLN A 13 -6.66 2.99 9.52
CA GLN A 13 -6.95 4.07 10.47
C GLN A 13 -6.94 3.57 11.92
N GLN A 14 -7.62 2.45 12.20
CA GLN A 14 -7.67 1.87 13.53
C GLN A 14 -6.29 1.41 14.03
N ALA A 15 -5.51 0.77 13.14
CA ALA A 15 -4.16 0.33 13.44
C ALA A 15 -3.11 1.46 13.39
N ARG A 16 -3.52 2.68 12.99
CA ARG A 16 -2.68 3.88 12.85
C ARG A 16 -1.42 3.65 12.03
N LYS A 17 -1.58 3.02 10.86
CA LYS A 17 -0.48 2.71 9.94
C LYS A 17 -0.95 2.68 8.49
N PRO A 18 -0.06 2.84 7.51
CA PRO A 18 -0.46 2.78 6.10
C PRO A 18 -0.95 1.38 5.72
N ILE A 19 -1.81 1.32 4.69
CA ILE A 19 -2.45 0.09 4.20
C ILE A 19 -1.41 -0.99 3.86
N PHE A 20 -0.29 -0.61 3.23
CA PHE A 20 0.77 -1.53 2.84
C PHE A 20 1.57 -2.11 4.03
N ASP A 21 1.39 -1.59 5.25
CA ASP A 21 2.01 -2.08 6.49
C ASP A 21 1.03 -2.88 7.38
N LEU A 22 -0.20 -3.09 6.92
CA LEU A 22 -1.16 -3.97 7.59
C LEU A 22 -0.65 -5.42 7.57
N LYS A 23 -0.88 -6.15 8.66
CA LYS A 23 -0.46 -7.52 8.91
C LYS A 23 -1.66 -8.34 9.37
N GLN A 24 -1.48 -9.66 9.47
CA GLN A 24 -2.51 -10.54 10.02
C GLN A 24 -2.95 -10.14 11.44
N ALA A 25 -2.03 -9.59 12.24
CA ALA A 25 -2.31 -9.08 13.59
C ALA A 25 -3.32 -7.92 13.62
N ASP A 26 -3.57 -7.24 12.51
CA ASP A 26 -4.54 -6.14 12.39
C ASP A 26 -5.89 -6.62 11.82
N GLY A 27 -6.09 -7.93 11.71
CA GLY A 27 -7.31 -8.51 11.14
C GLY A 27 -7.28 -8.66 9.62
N ILE A 28 -6.11 -8.59 8.98
CA ILE A 28 -5.96 -8.88 7.55
C ILE A 28 -5.93 -10.38 7.29
N GLY A 29 -6.85 -10.86 6.44
CA GLY A 29 -6.93 -12.27 6.06
C GLY A 29 -7.39 -12.51 4.63
N GLY A 30 -7.17 -13.73 4.14
CA GLY A 30 -7.64 -14.17 2.81
C GLY A 30 -7.24 -13.23 1.68
N GLY A 31 -8.22 -12.81 0.87
CA GLY A 31 -8.01 -11.93 -0.29
C GLY A 31 -7.45 -10.53 0.05
N GLN A 32 -7.59 -10.08 1.30
CA GLN A 32 -7.03 -8.79 1.75
C GLN A 32 -5.50 -8.80 1.77
N ILE A 33 -4.87 -9.97 2.01
CA ILE A 33 -3.41 -10.12 2.01
C ILE A 33 -2.84 -9.71 0.65
N GLN A 34 -3.46 -10.17 -0.44
CA GLN A 34 -3.05 -9.81 -1.80
C GLN A 34 -3.28 -8.32 -2.09
N ALA A 35 -4.36 -7.74 -1.56
CA ALA A 35 -4.64 -6.31 -1.71
C ALA A 35 -3.59 -5.44 -0.99
N VAL A 36 -3.18 -5.83 0.23
CA VAL A 36 -2.09 -5.18 0.98
C VAL A 36 -0.77 -5.26 0.21
N ALA A 37 -0.40 -6.44 -0.30
CA ALA A 37 0.81 -6.61 -1.10
C ALA A 37 0.78 -5.75 -2.39
N ARG A 38 -0.35 -5.74 -3.10
CA ARG A 38 -0.54 -4.90 -4.28
C ARG A 38 -0.48 -3.41 -3.96
N CYS A 39 -0.93 -3.00 -2.77
CA CYS A 39 -0.82 -1.62 -2.31
C CYS A 39 0.65 -1.20 -2.23
N ARG A 40 1.51 -2.04 -1.64
CA ARG A 40 2.95 -1.79 -1.58
C ARG A 40 3.54 -1.58 -2.98
N GLU A 41 3.31 -2.51 -3.89
CA GLU A 41 3.82 -2.42 -5.26
C GLU A 41 3.38 -1.14 -5.98
N ASN A 42 2.10 -0.76 -5.83
CA ASN A 42 1.57 0.42 -6.48
C ASN A 42 2.21 1.70 -5.94
N PHE A 43 2.34 1.83 -4.62
CA PHE A 43 2.99 2.99 -4.01
C PHE A 43 4.48 3.04 -4.35
N THR A 44 5.19 1.90 -4.40
CA THR A 44 6.58 1.85 -4.87
C THR A 44 6.70 2.33 -6.32
N LYS A 45 5.81 1.90 -7.23
CA LYS A 45 5.81 2.36 -8.63
C LYS A 45 5.54 3.86 -8.75
N ILE A 46 4.61 4.39 -7.95
CA ILE A 46 4.31 5.82 -7.92
C ILE A 46 5.53 6.60 -7.41
N ALA A 47 6.11 6.17 -6.29
CA ALA A 47 7.30 6.81 -5.72
C ALA A 47 8.48 6.78 -6.70
N ALA A 48 8.73 5.64 -7.34
CA ALA A 48 9.81 5.51 -8.31
C ALA A 48 9.64 6.47 -9.51
N ARG A 49 8.43 6.54 -10.08
CA ARG A 49 8.11 7.49 -11.16
C ARG A 49 8.19 8.95 -10.74
N LEU A 50 7.86 9.24 -9.48
CA LEU A 50 7.98 10.58 -8.93
C LEU A 50 9.45 10.99 -8.81
N LEU A 51 10.29 10.11 -8.26
CA LEU A 51 11.73 10.34 -8.13
C LEU A 51 12.41 10.51 -9.49
N GLU A 52 12.06 9.67 -10.46
CA GLU A 52 12.51 9.78 -11.87
C GLU A 52 12.20 11.17 -12.45
N ARG A 53 10.97 11.67 -12.27
CA ARG A 53 10.56 12.99 -12.76
C ARG A 53 11.24 14.15 -12.04
N LEU A 54 11.67 13.94 -10.80
CA LEU A 54 12.43 14.92 -10.02
C LEU A 54 13.94 14.87 -10.32
N GLY A 55 14.41 13.92 -11.13
CA GLY A 55 15.83 13.72 -11.40
C GLY A 55 16.62 13.20 -10.21
N ILE A 56 15.95 12.52 -9.27
CA ILE A 56 16.59 11.92 -8.09
C ILE A 56 16.95 10.47 -8.45
N GLU A 57 18.24 10.18 -8.54
CA GLU A 57 18.72 8.80 -8.75
C GLU A 57 18.41 7.95 -7.52
N GLN A 58 17.76 6.81 -7.75
CA GLN A 58 17.53 5.80 -6.71
C GLN A 58 18.77 4.92 -6.59
N PRO A 59 19.27 4.64 -5.37
CA PRO A 59 20.41 3.77 -5.15
C PRO A 59 20.13 2.31 -5.52
#